data_AF-A0A2F0ACU7-F1
#
_entry.id   AF-A0A2F0ACU7-F1
#
_cell.length_a   1.000
_cell.length_b   1.000
_cell.length_c   1.000
_cell.angle_alpha   90.00
_cell.angle_beta   90.00
_cell.angle_gamma   90.00
#
_symmetry.space_group_name_H-M   'P 1'
#
loop_
_entity.id
_entity.type
_entity.pdbx_description
1 polymer ?
#
loop_
_entity_poly.entity_id
_entity_poly.type
_entity_poly.pdbx_seq_one_letter_code
_entity_poly.pdbx_strand_id
1 'polypeptide(L)'
;MTREELHYSGHELIRGIIMKLLKYFMFLMILSGSIYFLISLNELNTIDGTPTTIKIPFMDTDEISSNGYNVWIVLLITLTLGVVVGFIISLIQMISLKSETISLKSKNKKIQIELDALRNQGIEDELEIIEDLPDNNTTL
;
A
#
# COMPACT_ATOMS: atom_id res chain seq x y z
N MET A 1 21.85 -3.51 23.57
CA MET A 1 20.54 -4.06 23.18
C MET A 1 20.22 -5.24 24.08
N THR A 2 19.25 -5.11 24.98
CA THR A 2 18.94 -6.11 26.01
C THR A 2 18.05 -7.22 25.48
N ARG A 3 18.01 -8.37 26.15
CA ARG A 3 17.29 -9.58 25.73
C ARG A 3 15.78 -9.36 25.55
N GLU A 4 15.21 -8.37 26.25
CA GLU A 4 13.80 -8.00 26.13
C GLU A 4 13.48 -7.20 24.86
N GLU A 5 14.40 -6.36 24.37
CA GLU A 5 14.20 -5.61 23.11
C GLU A 5 14.23 -6.52 21.88
N LEU A 6 15.03 -7.58 21.92
CA LEU A 6 15.05 -8.62 20.88
C LEU A 6 13.73 -9.40 20.83
N HIS A 7 13.12 -9.65 21.98
CA HIS A 7 11.85 -10.38 22.08
C HIS A 7 10.66 -9.53 21.59
N TYR A 8 10.65 -8.23 21.91
CA TYR A 8 9.61 -7.29 21.47
C TYR A 8 9.66 -7.01 19.95
N SER A 9 10.87 -6.81 19.41
CA SER A 9 11.09 -6.58 17.97
C SER A 9 10.66 -7.77 17.10
N GLY A 10 10.87 -9.00 17.57
CA GLY A 10 10.43 -10.21 16.87
C GLY A 10 8.91 -10.34 16.75
N HIS A 11 8.17 -9.99 17.81
CA HIS A 11 6.70 -10.08 17.81
C HIS A 11 6.05 -9.05 16.88
N GLU A 12 6.57 -7.82 16.84
CA GLU A 12 6.15 -6.77 15.90
C GLU A 12 6.42 -7.16 14.43
N LEU A 13 7.59 -7.75 14.15
CA LEU A 13 7.95 -8.23 12.81
C LEU A 13 6.99 -9.35 12.34
N ILE A 14 6.72 -10.33 13.22
CA ILE A 14 5.82 -11.45 12.95
C ILE A 14 4.40 -10.95 12.69
N ARG A 15 3.89 -10.02 13.52
CA ARG A 15 2.57 -9.40 13.30
C ARG A 15 2.49 -8.70 11.95
N GLY A 16 3.51 -7.93 11.57
CA GLY A 16 3.57 -7.24 10.28
C GLY A 16 3.56 -8.19 9.08
N ILE A 17 4.24 -9.34 9.18
CA ILE A 17 4.27 -10.38 8.13
C ILE A 17 2.90 -11.06 8.01
N ILE A 18 2.29 -11.43 9.14
CA ILE A 18 0.98 -12.11 9.17
C ILE A 18 -0.11 -11.23 8.55
N MET A 19 -0.15 -9.93 8.87
CA MET A 19 -1.15 -9.01 8.32
C MET A 19 -1.03 -8.85 6.79
N LYS A 20 0.20 -8.83 6.26
CA LYS A 20 0.43 -8.81 4.81
C LYS A 20 -0.02 -10.11 4.17
N LEU A 21 0.36 -11.26 4.75
CA LEU A 21 -0.01 -12.58 4.25
C LEU A 21 -1.54 -12.78 4.21
N LEU A 22 -2.23 -12.40 5.29
CA LEU A 22 -3.69 -12.49 5.39
C LEU A 22 -4.37 -11.67 4.29
N LYS A 23 -3.86 -10.47 4.00
CA LYS A 23 -4.41 -9.62 2.94
C LYS A 23 -4.32 -10.28 1.57
N TYR A 24 -3.20 -10.92 1.25
CA TYR A 24 -3.05 -11.66 -0.02
C TYR A 24 -3.92 -12.93 -0.05
N PHE A 25 -4.01 -13.64 1.07
CA PHE A 25 -4.85 -14.83 1.19
C PHE A 25 -6.34 -14.50 0.97
N MET A 26 -6.83 -13.40 1.57
CA MET A 26 -8.21 -12.96 1.37
C MET A 26 -8.49 -12.63 -0.11
N PHE A 27 -7.56 -11.93 -0.77
CA PHE A 27 -7.69 -11.62 -2.20
C PHE A 27 -7.75 -12.90 -3.06
N LEU A 28 -6.92 -13.90 -2.72
CA LEU A 28 -6.90 -15.19 -3.40
C LEU A 28 -8.20 -15.98 -3.16
N MET A 29 -8.75 -15.93 -1.94
CA MET A 29 -10.02 -16.56 -1.62
C MET A 29 -11.18 -15.93 -2.41
N ILE A 30 -11.22 -14.60 -2.51
CA ILE A 30 -12.21 -13.87 -3.31
C ILE A 30 -12.09 -14.23 -4.79
N LEU A 31 -10.85 -14.29 -5.31
CA LEU A 31 -10.60 -14.66 -6.70
C LEU A 31 -11.06 -16.09 -7.00
N SER A 32 -10.69 -17.04 -6.15
CA SER A 32 -11.11 -18.44 -6.26
C SER A 32 -12.64 -18.58 -6.17
N GLY A 33 -13.26 -17.89 -5.22
CA GLY A 33 -14.72 -17.85 -5.07
C GLY A 33 -15.43 -17.27 -6.29
N SER A 34 -14.86 -16.25 -6.93
CA SER A 34 -15.40 -15.65 -8.16
C SER A 34 -15.38 -16.63 -9.34
N ILE A 35 -14.32 -17.43 -9.46
CA ILE A 35 -14.21 -18.47 -10.50
C ILE A 35 -15.21 -19.59 -10.23
N TYR A 36 -15.29 -20.07 -8.99
CA TYR A 36 -16.26 -21.10 -8.60
C TYR A 36 -17.70 -20.63 -8.87
N PHE A 37 -18.01 -19.39 -8.50
CA PHE A 37 -19.31 -18.75 -8.78
C PHE A 37 -19.62 -18.73 -10.28
N LEU A 38 -18.63 -18.46 -11.14
CA LEU A 38 -18.80 -18.48 -12.59
C LEU A 38 -19.18 -19.87 -13.11
N ILE A 39 -18.53 -20.92 -12.60
CA ILE A 39 -18.79 -22.31 -12.97
C ILE A 39 -20.20 -22.70 -12.52
N SER A 40 -20.55 -22.46 -11.26
CA SER A 40 -21.88 -22.75 -10.73
C SER A 40 -22.98 -21.98 -11.46
N LEU A 41 -22.73 -20.72 -11.82
CA LEU A 41 -23.67 -19.96 -12.66
C LEU A 41 -23.82 -20.57 -14.04
N ASN A 42 -22.72 -20.98 -14.68
CA ASN A 42 -22.79 -21.60 -16.00
C ASN A 42 -23.62 -22.89 -15.98
N GLU A 43 -23.45 -23.73 -14.95
CA GLU A 43 -24.23 -24.96 -14.78
C GLU A 43 -25.73 -24.68 -14.57
N LEU A 44 -26.05 -23.69 -13.74
CA LEU A 44 -27.43 -23.32 -13.43
C LEU A 44 -28.13 -22.57 -14.58
N ASN A 45 -27.38 -21.93 -15.48
CA ASN A 45 -27.90 -21.22 -16.64
C ASN A 45 -27.82 -22.07 -17.90
N THR A 46 -28.41 -23.27 -17.83
CA THR A 46 -28.62 -24.15 -18.98
C THR A 46 -30.11 -24.32 -19.22
N ILE A 47 -30.55 -24.17 -20.47
CA ILE A 47 -31.92 -24.47 -20.92
C ILE A 47 -31.79 -25.67 -21.86
N ASP A 48 -32.42 -26.79 -21.50
CA ASP A 48 -32.37 -28.05 -22.27
C ASP A 48 -30.94 -28.56 -22.58
N GLY A 49 -30.00 -28.33 -21.66
CA GLY A 49 -28.59 -28.72 -21.81
C GLY A 49 -27.76 -27.78 -22.70
N THR A 50 -28.37 -26.71 -23.23
CA THR A 50 -27.66 -25.66 -23.96
C THR A 50 -27.40 -24.45 -23.05
N PRO A 51 -26.20 -23.86 -23.07
CA PRO A 51 -25.90 -22.68 -22.27
C PRO A 51 -26.74 -21.47 -22.71
N THR A 52 -27.26 -20.72 -21.74
CA THR A 52 -28.06 -19.51 -22.02
C THR A 52 -27.22 -18.48 -22.76
N THR A 53 -27.79 -17.92 -23.83
CA THR A 53 -27.16 -16.86 -24.63
C THR A 53 -27.83 -15.50 -24.37
N ILE A 54 -27.03 -14.43 -24.41
CA ILE A 54 -27.47 -13.03 -24.30
C ILE A 54 -27.15 -12.34 -25.61
N LYS A 55 -28.11 -11.59 -26.15
CA LYS A 55 -27.88 -10.67 -27.26
C LYS A 55 -27.49 -9.31 -26.72
N ILE A 56 -26.35 -8.80 -27.14
CA ILE A 56 -25.88 -7.47 -26.76
C ILE A 56 -26.28 -6.52 -27.88
N PRO A 57 -27.17 -5.54 -27.61
CA PRO A 57 -27.51 -4.53 -28.61
C PRO A 57 -26.23 -3.85 -29.11
N PHE A 58 -26.17 -3.53 -30.41
CA PHE A 58 -25.02 -2.88 -31.07
C PHE A 58 -23.77 -3.75 -31.30
N MET A 59 -23.80 -5.06 -31.02
CA MET A 59 -22.73 -6.02 -31.35
C MET A 59 -23.13 -7.06 -32.42
N ASP A 60 -24.25 -6.86 -33.12
CA ASP A 60 -24.80 -7.74 -34.16
C ASP A 60 -24.11 -7.57 -35.54
N THR A 61 -22.78 -7.51 -35.56
CA THR A 61 -22.03 -7.23 -36.81
C THR A 61 -21.77 -8.48 -37.66
N ASP A 62 -21.83 -9.69 -37.08
CA ASP A 62 -21.51 -10.97 -37.75
C ASP A 62 -22.58 -12.05 -37.51
N GLU A 63 -22.67 -13.06 -38.39
CA GLU A 63 -23.56 -14.23 -38.25
C GLU A 63 -23.31 -15.02 -36.95
N ILE A 64 -22.13 -14.90 -36.34
CA ILE A 64 -21.80 -15.48 -35.03
C ILE A 64 -22.56 -14.75 -33.90
N SER A 65 -22.84 -13.46 -34.06
CA SER A 65 -23.59 -12.65 -33.08
C SER A 65 -25.10 -12.90 -33.14
N SER A 66 -25.65 -13.43 -34.24
CA SER A 66 -27.10 -13.63 -34.38
C SER A 66 -27.68 -14.64 -33.37
N ASN A 67 -26.86 -15.59 -32.93
CA ASN A 67 -27.19 -16.61 -31.94
C ASN A 67 -26.94 -16.17 -30.48
N GLY A 68 -26.42 -14.96 -30.28
CA GLY A 68 -26.08 -14.41 -28.96
C GLY A 68 -24.80 -14.98 -28.36
N TYR A 69 -24.29 -14.31 -27.32
CA TYR A 69 -23.09 -14.71 -26.59
C TYR A 69 -23.45 -15.53 -25.36
N ASN A 70 -22.70 -16.59 -25.07
CA ASN A 70 -22.88 -17.33 -23.83
C ASN A 70 -22.68 -16.41 -22.62
N VAL A 71 -23.61 -16.47 -21.66
CA VAL A 71 -23.61 -15.61 -20.46
C VAL A 71 -22.27 -15.67 -19.72
N TRP A 72 -21.68 -16.86 -19.59
CA TRP A 72 -20.42 -17.07 -18.88
C TRP A 72 -19.25 -16.33 -19.52
N ILE A 73 -19.24 -16.19 -20.85
CA ILE A 73 -18.19 -15.45 -21.59
C ILE A 73 -18.31 -13.96 -21.27
N VAL A 74 -19.54 -13.43 -21.32
CA VAL A 74 -19.80 -12.01 -21.03
C VAL A 74 -19.42 -11.69 -19.58
N LEU A 75 -19.80 -12.55 -18.63
CA LEU A 75 -19.40 -12.43 -17.23
C LEU A 75 -17.88 -12.49 -17.02
N LEU A 76 -17.18 -13.37 -17.76
CA LEU A 76 -15.73 -13.47 -17.68
C LEU A 76 -15.03 -12.21 -18.18
N ILE A 77 -15.52 -11.62 -19.28
CA ILE A 77 -14.99 -10.38 -19.84
C ILE A 77 -15.20 -9.21 -18.85
N THR A 78 -16.41 -9.07 -18.29
CA THR A 78 -16.69 -7.98 -17.34
C THR A 78 -15.92 -8.14 -16.04
N LEU A 79 -15.77 -9.37 -15.53
CA LEU A 79 -14.92 -9.68 -14.38
C LEU A 79 -13.47 -9.29 -14.63
N THR A 80 -12.92 -9.67 -15.78
CA THR A 80 -11.54 -9.36 -16.16
C THR A 80 -11.33 -7.85 -16.27
N LEU A 81 -12.28 -7.13 -16.88
CA LEU A 81 -12.24 -5.67 -16.96
C LEU A 81 -12.26 -5.03 -15.57
N GLY A 82 -13.10 -5.55 -14.65
CA GLY A 82 -13.13 -5.12 -13.26
C GLY A 82 -11.79 -5.32 -12.53
N VAL A 83 -11.14 -6.48 -12.73
CA VAL A 83 -9.81 -6.77 -12.16
C VAL A 83 -8.75 -5.80 -12.71
N VAL A 84 -8.75 -5.51 -14.01
CA VAL A 84 -7.82 -4.56 -14.63
C VAL A 84 -8.01 -3.15 -14.07
N VAL A 85 -9.26 -2.68 -13.96
CA VAL A 85 -9.56 -1.37 -13.37
C VAL A 85 -9.14 -1.32 -11.90
N GLY A 86 -9.45 -2.36 -11.12
CA GLY A 86 -9.03 -2.47 -9.72
C GLY A 86 -7.51 -2.47 -9.55
N PHE A 87 -6.77 -3.07 -10.49
CA PHE A 87 -5.32 -3.02 -10.52
C PHE A 87 -4.80 -1.59 -10.78
N ILE A 88 -5.37 -0.87 -11.75
CA ILE A 88 -4.99 0.53 -12.04
C ILE A 88 -5.24 1.41 -10.81
N ILE A 89 -6.39 1.27 -10.15
CA ILE A 89 -6.69 2.00 -8.91
C ILE A 89 -5.67 1.66 -7.82
N SER A 90 -5.30 0.39 -7.67
CA SER A 90 -4.30 -0.05 -6.71
C SER A 90 -2.91 0.54 -6.99
N LEU A 91 -2.53 0.69 -8.26
CA LEU A 91 -1.28 1.37 -8.65
C LEU A 91 -1.28 2.84 -8.22
N ILE A 92 -2.38 3.55 -8.47
CA ILE A 92 -2.52 4.96 -8.06
C ILE A 92 -2.44 5.08 -6.53
N GLN A 93 -3.12 4.20 -5.79
CA GLN A 93 -3.07 4.17 -4.33
C GLN A 93 -1.66 3.91 -3.81
N MET A 94 -0.93 2.96 -4.41
CA MET A 94 0.44 2.65 -4.03
C MET A 94 1.38 3.85 -4.22
N ILE A 95 1.18 4.63 -5.28
CA ILE A 95 1.94 5.87 -5.52
C ILE A 95 1.59 6.94 -4.47
N SER A 96 0.31 7.14 -4.18
CA SER A 96 -0.16 8.13 -3.18
C SER A 96 0.38 7.86 -1.77
N LEU A 97 0.37 6.59 -1.35
CA LEU A 97 0.86 6.18 -0.02
C LEU A 97 2.34 6.53 0.19
N LYS A 98 3.15 6.44 -0.89
CA LYS A 98 4.59 6.69 -0.84
C LYS A 98 4.90 8.18 -0.69
N SER A 99 4.09 9.06 -1.28
CA SER A 99 4.23 10.52 -1.15
C SER A 99 4.04 11.00 0.29
N GLU A 100 2.97 10.54 0.94
CA GLU A 100 2.68 10.88 2.34
C GLU A 100 3.76 10.36 3.28
N THR A 101 4.20 9.11 3.09
CA THR A 101 5.26 8.50 3.92
C THR A 101 6.59 9.25 3.80
N ILE A 102 6.95 9.70 2.59
CA ILE A 102 8.18 10.50 2.36
C ILE A 102 8.06 11.88 3.02
N SER A 103 6.90 12.54 2.90
CA SER A 103 6.63 13.83 3.53
C SER A 103 6.71 13.74 5.05
N LEU A 104 6.07 12.74 5.65
CA LEU A 104 6.12 12.45 7.09
C LEU A 104 7.55 12.19 7.57
N LYS A 105 8.34 11.40 6.82
CA LYS A 105 9.75 11.13 7.14
C LYS A 105 10.60 12.41 7.09
N SER A 106 10.37 13.28 6.11
CA SER A 106 11.06 14.57 5.97
C SER A 106 10.74 15.50 7.14
N LYS A 107 9.46 15.63 7.53
CA LYS A 107 9.04 16.42 8.69
C LYS A 107 9.64 15.91 9.99
N ASN A 108 9.66 14.59 10.19
CA ASN A 108 10.26 13.97 11.38
C ASN A 108 11.77 14.24 11.46
N LYS A 109 12.49 14.13 10.33
CA LYS A 109 13.91 14.50 10.24
C LYS A 109 14.16 15.98 10.56
N LYS A 110 13.28 16.88 10.09
CA LYS A 110 13.37 18.32 10.39
C LYS A 110 13.22 18.61 11.88
N ILE A 111 12.23 17.98 12.53
CA ILE A 111 12.01 18.11 13.98
C ILE A 111 13.20 17.56 14.77
N GLN A 112 13.81 16.45 14.33
CA GLN A 112 15.02 15.92 14.96
C GLN A 112 16.21 16.89 14.84
N ILE A 113 16.40 17.51 13.67
CA ILE A 113 17.45 18.52 13.47
C ILE A 113 17.18 19.76 14.33
N GLU A 114 15.94 20.23 14.40
CA GLU A 114 15.56 21.35 15.26
C GLU A 114 15.79 21.04 16.75
N LEU A 115 15.48 19.81 17.18
CA LEU A 115 15.74 19.35 18.55
C LEU A 115 17.24 19.25 18.85
N ASP A 116 18.04 18.69 17.93
CA ASP A 116 19.49 18.61 18.07
C ASP A 116 20.13 20.01 18.06
N ALA A 117 19.61 20.94 17.25
CA ALA A 117 20.04 22.33 17.26
C ALA A 117 19.73 23.00 18.60
N LEU A 118 18.51 22.87 19.14
CA LEU A 118 18.16 23.38 20.47
C LEU A 118 18.98 22.73 21.59
N ARG A 119 19.35 21.44 21.45
CA ARG A 119 20.23 20.76 22.40
C ARG A 119 21.65 21.30 22.33
N ASN A 120 22.14 21.68 21.15
CA ASN A 120 23.49 22.22 20.96
C ASN A 120 23.57 23.72 21.28
N GLN A 121 22.47 24.45 21.13
CA GLN A 121 22.38 25.89 21.36
C GLN A 121 22.40 26.27 22.85
N GLY A 122 22.25 25.30 23.77
CA GLY A 122 22.35 25.53 25.22
C GLY A 122 23.76 25.50 25.81
N ILE A 123 24.83 25.27 25.03
CA ILE A 123 26.22 25.18 25.53
C ILE A 123 27.11 26.33 25.04
N GLU A 124 26.79 26.99 23.92
CA GLU A 124 27.64 28.02 23.31
C GLU A 124 27.40 29.45 23.81
N ASP A 125 26.31 29.72 24.54
CA ASP A 125 25.92 31.08 24.96
C ASP A 125 26.35 31.48 26.40
N GLU A 126 27.10 30.66 27.16
CA GLU A 126 27.46 31.02 28.57
C GLU A 126 28.89 30.66 29.03
N LEU A 127 29.90 30.75 28.16
CA LEU A 127 31.31 30.65 28.60
C LEU A 127 32.20 31.71 27.94
N GLU A 128 31.84 32.99 28.09
CA GLU A 128 32.82 34.08 28.03
C GLU A 128 33.38 34.28 29.46
N ILE A 129 34.23 33.34 29.91
CA ILE A 129 35.13 33.63 31.04
C ILE A 129 36.18 34.57 30.48
N ILE A 130 35.93 35.88 30.60
CA ILE A 130 36.94 36.91 30.44
C ILE A 130 37.92 36.72 31.61
N GLU A 131 38.96 35.94 31.39
CA GLU A 131 40.12 35.81 32.27
C GLU A 131 40.98 37.08 32.10
N ASP A 132 40.52 38.20 32.67
CA ASP A 132 41.29 39.45 32.76
C ASP A 132 42.35 39.29 33.87
N LEU A 133 43.42 38.57 33.55
CA LEU A 133 44.69 38.61 34.27
C LEU A 133 45.83 38.80 33.27
N PRO A 134 46.44 40.00 33.25
CA PRO A 134 47.87 40.08 33.02
C PRO A 134 48.59 40.65 34.24
N ASP A 135 49.56 39.86 34.66
CA ASP A 135 50.57 40.12 35.67
C ASP A 135 51.36 41.42 35.46
N ASN A 136 51.68 42.07 36.59
CA ASN A 136 52.98 42.68 36.91
C ASN A 136 53.80 43.30 35.76
N ASN A 137 53.91 44.63 35.74
CA ASN A 137 55.15 45.31 35.33
C ASN A 137 55.63 46.36 36.35
N THR A 138 56.66 46.00 37.10
CA THR A 138 57.64 46.92 37.69
C THR A 138 58.25 47.83 36.62
N THR A 139 58.15 49.16 36.77
CA THR A 139 59.20 50.12 36.35
C THR A 139 59.00 51.51 36.99
N LEU A 140 60.01 51.88 37.81
CA LEU A 140 60.54 53.21 38.21
C LEU A 140 59.61 54.27 38.81
#